data_AF-A0A919TY21-F1
#
_entry.id   AF-A0A919TY21-F1
#
_cell.length_a   1.000
_cell.length_b   1.000
_cell.length_c   1.000
_cell.angle_alpha   90.00
_cell.angle_beta   90.00
_cell.angle_gamma   90.00
#
_symmetry.space_group_name_H-M   'P 1'
#
loop_
_entity.id
_entity.type
_entity.pdbx_description
1 polymer ?
#
loop_
_entity_poly.entity_id
_entity_poly.type
_entity_poly.pdbx_seq_one_letter_code
_entity_poly.pdbx_strand_id
1 'polypeptide(L)'
;MPDYNWYSDKNVQVASDGLREAAKNWHDLADRMTTVSTSANQQTLEMSAFTVIIDGPVGTATASDLYNAYQQEFQKLTGLFKEAAIQFDAMGTALKENADWYEDADENSAQSFDGIAKGDWPH
;
A
#
# COMPACT_ATOMS: atom_id res chain seq x y z
N MET A 1 -23.85 -12.00 34.54
CA MET A 1 -22.82 -11.41 33.67
C MET A 1 -23.27 -11.71 32.25
N PRO A 2 -23.40 -10.73 31.35
CA PRO A 2 -23.79 -11.02 29.99
C PRO A 2 -22.59 -11.64 29.27
N ASP A 3 -22.77 -12.86 28.77
CA ASP A 3 -21.80 -13.55 27.93
C ASP A 3 -21.61 -12.73 26.65
N TYR A 4 -20.57 -11.89 26.65
CA TYR A 4 -20.19 -11.11 25.49
C TYR A 4 -19.56 -12.08 24.49
N ASN A 5 -20.40 -12.67 23.64
CA ASN A 5 -19.95 -13.55 22.57
C ASN A 5 -19.26 -12.70 21.50
N TRP A 6 -17.97 -12.50 21.69
CA TRP A 6 -17.09 -11.82 20.74
C TRP A 6 -17.06 -12.51 19.37
N TYR A 7 -17.41 -13.80 19.31
CA TYR A 7 -17.57 -14.62 18.10
C TYR A 7 -19.02 -14.70 17.57
N SER A 8 -19.91 -13.74 17.85
CA SER A 8 -21.16 -13.75 17.08
C SER A 8 -20.82 -13.47 15.61
N ASP A 9 -21.40 -14.20 14.66
CA ASP A 9 -21.19 -14.06 13.20
C ASP A 9 -21.27 -12.58 12.76
N LYS A 10 -22.13 -11.81 13.43
CA LYS A 10 -22.30 -10.36 13.21
C LYS A 10 -21.05 -9.53 13.54
N ASN A 11 -20.27 -9.90 14.54
CA ASN A 11 -19.01 -9.23 14.89
C ASN A 11 -17.90 -9.58 13.90
N VAL A 12 -17.86 -10.84 13.43
CA VAL A 12 -16.90 -11.27 12.42
C VAL A 12 -17.17 -10.57 11.10
N GLN A 13 -18.43 -10.50 10.65
CA GLN A 13 -18.81 -9.73 9.46
C GLN A 13 -18.43 -8.25 9.55
N VAL A 14 -18.73 -7.59 10.67
CA VAL A 14 -18.37 -6.17 10.83
C VAL A 14 -16.85 -5.97 10.82
N ALA A 15 -16.09 -6.91 11.40
CA ALA A 15 -14.64 -6.87 11.37
C ALA A 15 -14.07 -7.11 9.96
N SER A 16 -14.59 -8.11 9.24
CA SER A 16 -14.14 -8.42 7.86
C SER A 16 -14.51 -7.30 6.89
N ASP A 17 -15.70 -6.71 7.00
CA ASP A 17 -16.11 -5.54 6.23
C ASP A 17 -15.19 -4.34 6.48
N GLY A 18 -14.85 -4.07 7.74
CA GLY A 18 -13.92 -3.00 8.11
C GLY A 18 -12.51 -3.23 7.54
N LEU A 19 -12.04 -4.48 7.56
CA LEU A 19 -10.75 -4.85 6.94
C LEU A 19 -10.78 -4.69 5.42
N ARG A 20 -11.89 -5.04 4.75
CA ARG A 20 -12.07 -4.86 3.31
C ARG A 20 -12.13 -3.39 2.90
N GLU A 21 -12.82 -2.55 3.68
CA GLU A 21 -12.84 -1.12 3.45
C GLU A 21 -11.43 -0.51 3.61
N ALA A 22 -10.71 -0.90 4.67
CA ALA A 22 -9.33 -0.48 4.87
C ALA A 22 -8.43 -0.95 3.73
N ALA A 23 -8.54 -2.21 3.29
CA ALA A 23 -7.81 -2.76 2.16
C ALA A 23 -8.02 -1.95 0.89
N LYS A 24 -9.28 -1.64 0.56
CA LYS A 24 -9.64 -0.80 -0.58
C LYS A 24 -8.97 0.57 -0.51
N ASN A 25 -8.99 1.23 0.66
CA ASN A 25 -8.36 2.54 0.82
C ASN A 25 -6.84 2.48 0.58
N TRP A 26 -6.17 1.39 0.98
CA TRP A 26 -4.75 1.19 0.71
C TRP A 26 -4.45 0.94 -0.78
N HIS A 27 -5.28 0.17 -1.48
CA HIS A 27 -5.16 0.02 -2.93
C HIS A 27 -5.41 1.35 -3.66
N ASP A 28 -6.43 2.13 -3.26
CA ASP A 28 -6.69 3.45 -3.84
C ASP A 28 -5.48 4.40 -3.62
N LEU A 29 -4.81 4.30 -2.47
CA LEU A 29 -3.55 5.02 -2.19
C LEU A 29 -2.41 4.55 -3.11
N ALA A 30 -2.29 3.25 -3.34
CA ALA A 30 -1.30 2.67 -4.25
C ALA A 30 -1.49 3.16 -5.70
N ASP A 31 -2.72 3.19 -6.20
CA ASP A 31 -3.07 3.68 -7.54
C ASP A 31 -2.75 5.17 -7.70
N ARG A 32 -3.12 5.97 -6.70
CA ARG A 32 -2.79 7.40 -6.67
C ARG A 32 -1.28 7.62 -6.66
N MET A 33 -0.53 6.85 -5.88
CA MET A 33 0.91 6.98 -5.82
C MET A 33 1.59 6.51 -7.12
N THR A 34 1.05 5.49 -7.77
CA THR A 34 1.48 5.07 -9.12
C THR A 34 1.31 6.20 -10.14
N THR A 35 0.19 6.92 -10.07
CA THR A 35 -0.07 8.09 -10.90
C THR A 35 0.93 9.22 -10.63
N VAL A 36 1.24 9.49 -9.35
CA VAL A 36 2.25 10.47 -8.95
C VAL A 36 3.64 10.08 -9.45
N SER A 37 4.06 8.83 -9.25
CA SER A 37 5.36 8.32 -9.73
C SER A 37 5.50 8.45 -11.24
N THR A 38 4.45 8.10 -11.98
CA THR A 38 4.43 8.21 -13.45
C THR A 38 4.54 9.68 -13.88
N SER A 39 3.77 10.56 -13.25
CA SER A 39 3.77 11.99 -13.57
C SER A 39 5.11 12.64 -13.24
N ALA A 40 5.71 12.29 -12.09
CA ALA A 40 7.02 12.78 -11.68
C ALA A 40 8.12 12.31 -12.64
N ASN A 41 8.10 11.04 -13.07
CA ASN A 41 9.05 10.50 -14.05
C ASN A 41 9.00 11.21 -15.41
N GLN A 42 7.87 11.81 -15.78
CA GLN A 42 7.74 12.59 -17.02
C GLN A 42 8.27 14.02 -16.89
N GLN A 43 8.40 14.56 -15.68
CA GLN A 43 8.86 15.93 -15.42
C GLN A 43 10.40 15.98 -15.31
N THR A 44 11.08 15.49 -16.34
CA THR A 44 12.54 15.52 -16.41
C THR A 44 13.05 16.82 -17.04
N LEU A 45 14.13 17.36 -16.50
CA LEU A 45 14.86 18.50 -17.06
C LEU A 45 16.00 18.01 -17.95
N GLU A 46 16.13 18.62 -19.13
CA GLU A 46 17.27 18.39 -20.01
C GLU A 46 18.54 19.07 -19.46
N MET A 47 19.71 18.57 -19.86
CA MET A 47 21.01 19.14 -19.47
C MET A 47 21.14 20.63 -19.80
N SER A 48 20.48 21.09 -20.87
CA SER A 48 20.44 22.49 -21.29
C SER A 48 19.90 23.42 -20.20
N ALA A 49 18.99 22.94 -19.34
CA ALA A 49 18.43 23.70 -18.21
C ALA A 49 19.45 24.02 -17.12
N PHE A 50 20.61 23.34 -17.11
CA PHE A 50 21.69 23.52 -16.14
C PHE A 50 22.85 24.35 -16.69
N THR A 51 22.71 24.91 -17.89
CA THR A 51 23.73 25.80 -18.47
C THR A 51 23.75 27.12 -17.72
N VAL A 52 24.74 27.29 -16.83
CA VAL A 52 24.93 28.55 -16.10
C VAL A 52 25.79 29.49 -16.94
N ILE A 53 25.22 30.63 -17.36
CA ILE A 53 25.99 31.75 -17.92
C ILE A 53 26.53 32.55 -16.73
N ILE A 54 27.81 32.34 -16.39
CA ILE A 54 28.44 33.04 -15.26
C ILE A 54 29.13 34.31 -15.79
N ASP A 55 28.70 35.46 -15.27
CA ASP A 55 29.39 36.74 -15.43
C ASP A 55 30.12 37.06 -14.10
N GLY A 56 31.33 36.50 -13.90
CA GLY A 56 32.15 36.74 -12.70
C GLY A 56 32.90 35.51 -12.13
N PRO A 57 33.75 35.70 -11.10
CA PRO A 57 34.58 34.63 -10.55
C PRO A 57 33.83 33.88 -9.44
N VAL A 58 33.05 32.87 -9.82
CA VAL A 58 32.38 31.97 -8.85
C VAL A 58 32.73 30.53 -9.20
N GLY A 59 32.96 29.71 -8.16
CA GLY A 59 33.44 28.33 -8.25
C GLY A 59 32.70 27.51 -9.33
N THR A 60 33.48 26.81 -10.16
CA THR A 60 32.99 26.18 -11.38
C THR A 60 32.33 24.83 -11.09
N ALA A 61 31.08 24.84 -10.64
CA ALA A 61 30.20 23.70 -10.89
C ALA A 61 29.86 23.71 -12.38
N THR A 62 30.24 22.66 -13.11
CA THR A 62 29.91 22.57 -14.53
C THR A 62 28.42 22.26 -14.68
N ALA A 63 27.84 22.60 -15.83
CA ALA A 63 26.46 22.20 -16.16
C ALA A 63 26.27 20.68 -16.04
N SER A 64 27.30 19.89 -16.36
CA SER A 64 27.31 18.44 -16.16
C SER A 64 27.24 18.04 -14.69
N ASP A 65 27.94 18.72 -13.78
CA ASP A 65 27.90 18.39 -12.34
C ASP A 65 26.50 18.63 -11.77
N LEU A 66 25.88 19.76 -12.13
CA LEU A 66 24.53 20.11 -11.70
C LEU A 66 23.48 19.16 -12.29
N TYR A 67 23.61 18.81 -13.57
CA TYR A 67 22.73 17.83 -14.21
C TYR A 67 22.86 16.44 -13.57
N ASN A 68 24.09 15.99 -13.27
CA ASN A 68 24.32 14.71 -12.61
C ASN A 68 23.71 14.67 -11.20
N ALA A 69 23.88 15.75 -10.41
CA ALA A 69 23.27 15.86 -9.10
C ALA A 69 21.74 15.85 -9.20
N TYR A 70 21.17 16.58 -10.15
CA TYR A 70 19.74 16.55 -10.44
C TYR A 70 19.25 15.13 -10.79
N GLN A 71 19.94 14.42 -11.69
CA GLN A 71 19.55 13.07 -12.08
C GLN A 71 19.55 12.10 -10.88
N GLN A 72 20.53 12.21 -9.99
CA GLN A 72 20.59 11.38 -8.78
C GLN A 72 19.40 11.65 -7.85
N GLU A 73 19.11 12.92 -7.56
CA GLU A 73 17.98 13.27 -6.68
C GLU A 73 16.63 12.98 -7.34
N PHE A 74 16.52 13.18 -8.65
CA PHE A 74 15.34 12.83 -9.44
C PHE A 74 15.05 11.33 -9.37
N GLN A 75 16.06 10.48 -9.60
CA GLN A 75 15.93 9.02 -9.51
C GLN A 75 15.58 8.54 -8.11
N LYS A 76 16.18 9.14 -7.06
CA LYS A 76 15.82 8.83 -5.67
C LYS A 76 14.35 9.16 -5.41
N LEU A 77 13.91 10.36 -5.77
CA LEU A 77 12.55 10.81 -5.53
C LEU A 77 11.51 9.95 -6.27
N THR A 78 11.73 9.68 -7.56
CA THR A 78 10.79 8.87 -8.34
C THR A 78 10.81 7.40 -7.92
N GLY A 79 11.96 6.90 -7.46
CA GLY A 79 12.10 5.61 -6.80
C GLY A 79 11.26 5.50 -5.52
N LEU A 80 11.33 6.51 -4.64
CA LEU A 80 10.53 6.55 -3.41
C LEU A 80 9.03 6.50 -3.68
N PHE A 81 8.53 7.20 -4.71
CA PHE A 81 7.11 7.12 -5.09
C PHE A 81 6.72 5.72 -5.57
N LYS A 82 7.60 5.07 -6.36
CA LYS A 82 7.37 3.71 -6.82
C LYS A 82 7.34 2.72 -5.65
N GLU A 83 8.27 2.83 -4.72
CA GLU A 83 8.31 1.99 -3.52
C GLU A 83 7.09 2.20 -2.64
N ALA A 84 6.66 3.45 -2.44
CA ALA A 84 5.46 3.75 -1.67
C ALA A 84 4.20 3.10 -2.28
N ALA A 85 4.05 3.14 -3.61
CA ALA A 85 2.95 2.46 -4.29
C ALA A 85 2.94 0.94 -4.02
N ILE A 86 4.10 0.29 -4.09
CA ILE A 86 4.25 -1.15 -3.80
C ILE A 86 3.87 -1.45 -2.34
N GLN A 87 4.34 -0.63 -1.40
CA GLN A 87 4.05 -0.86 0.02
C GLN A 87 2.56 -0.66 0.35
N PHE A 88 1.91 0.32 -0.26
CA PHE A 88 0.47 0.52 -0.09
C PHE A 88 -0.35 -0.65 -0.66
N ASP A 89 0.03 -1.16 -1.82
CA ASP A 89 -0.63 -2.32 -2.43
C ASP A 89 -0.45 -3.59 -1.59
N ALA A 90 0.75 -3.80 -1.05
CA ALA A 90 1.04 -4.91 -0.13
C ALA A 90 0.21 -4.83 1.17
N MET A 91 0.04 -3.62 1.73
CA MET A 91 -0.82 -3.40 2.89
C MET A 91 -2.29 -3.70 2.58
N GLY A 92 -2.79 -3.26 1.42
CA GLY A 92 -4.14 -3.56 0.97
C GLY A 92 -4.37 -5.08 0.83
N THR A 93 -3.43 -5.76 0.19
CA THR A 93 -3.47 -7.21 0.00
C THR A 93 -3.50 -7.96 1.33
N ALA A 94 -2.62 -7.62 2.27
CA ALA A 94 -2.57 -8.26 3.58
C ALA A 94 -3.86 -8.06 4.39
N LEU A 95 -4.49 -6.88 4.31
CA LEU A 95 -5.77 -6.63 4.99
C LEU A 95 -6.92 -7.42 4.38
N LYS A 96 -6.93 -7.56 3.06
CA LYS A 96 -7.90 -8.41 2.36
C LYS A 96 -7.73 -9.87 2.74
N GLU A 97 -6.50 -10.39 2.73
CA GLU A 97 -6.20 -11.76 3.15
C GLU A 97 -6.62 -12.03 4.60
N ASN A 98 -6.41 -11.06 5.50
CA ASN A 98 -6.88 -11.16 6.88
C ASN A 98 -8.42 -11.21 6.95
N ALA A 99 -9.13 -10.39 6.15
CA ALA A 99 -10.60 -10.41 6.11
C ALA A 99 -11.13 -11.78 5.65
N ASP A 100 -10.54 -12.32 4.59
CA ASP A 100 -10.91 -13.62 4.04
C ASP A 100 -10.64 -14.75 5.07
N TRP A 101 -9.51 -14.67 5.80
CA TRP A 101 -9.22 -15.62 6.88
C TRP A 101 -10.23 -15.58 8.03
N TYR A 102 -10.69 -14.38 8.44
CA TYR A 102 -11.70 -14.27 9.49
C TYR A 102 -13.04 -14.90 9.09
N GLU A 103 -13.44 -14.74 7.83
CA GLU A 103 -14.67 -15.34 7.31
C GLU A 103 -14.56 -16.86 7.20
N ASP A 104 -13.44 -17.37 6.68
CA ASP A 104 -13.18 -18.81 6.60
C ASP A 104 -13.16 -19.46 8.00
N ALA A 105 -12.59 -18.78 9.00
CA ALA A 105 -12.55 -19.27 10.38
C ALA A 105 -13.95 -19.33 11.02
N ASP A 106 -14.81 -18.37 10.70
CA ASP A 106 -16.20 -18.32 11.17
C ASP A 106 -17.06 -19.41 10.51
N GLU A 107 -16.94 -19.57 9.18
CA GLU A 107 -17.65 -20.64 8.46
C GLU A 107 -17.28 -22.03 8.98
N ASN A 108 -15.99 -22.29 9.21
CA ASN A 108 -15.53 -23.56 9.77
C ASN A 108 -16.04 -23.79 11.20
N SER A 109 -16.12 -22.73 12.02
CA SER A 109 -16.66 -22.81 13.37
C SER A 109 -18.17 -23.10 13.34
N ALA A 110 -18.92 -22.40 12.50
CA ALA A 110 -20.35 -22.60 12.32
C ALA A 110 -20.69 -24.02 11.84
N GLN A 111 -19.93 -24.56 10.87
CA GLN A 111 -20.09 -25.95 10.40
C GLN A 111 -19.79 -26.97 11.51
N SER A 112 -18.75 -26.74 12.31
CA SER A 112 -18.42 -27.61 13.45
C SER A 112 -19.54 -27.62 14.50
N PHE A 113 -20.17 -26.48 14.79
CA PHE A 113 -21.28 -26.42 15.76
C PHE A 113 -22.57 -27.05 15.24
N ASP A 114 -22.89 -26.88 13.95
CA ASP A 114 -24.07 -27.52 13.34
C ASP A 114 -23.91 -29.05 13.26
N GLY A 115 -22.70 -29.55 13.00
CA GLY A 115 -22.37 -30.98 13.08
C GLY A 115 -22.57 -31.56 14.48
N ILE A 116 -22.03 -30.89 15.51
CA ILE A 116 -22.21 -31.29 16.91
C ILE A 116 -23.69 -31.22 17.34
N ALA A 117 -24.41 -30.18 16.92
CA ALA A 117 -25.84 -30.01 17.23
C ALA A 117 -26.73 -31.06 16.52
N LYS A 118 -26.30 -31.56 15.37
CA LYS A 118 -26.94 -32.66 14.63
C LYS A 118 -26.52 -34.05 15.11
N GLY A 119 -25.59 -34.14 16.07
CA GLY A 119 -25.16 -35.38 16.71
C GLY A 119 -23.96 -36.07 16.07
N ASP A 120 -23.27 -35.43 15.13
CA ASP A 120 -21.98 -35.88 14.61
C ASP A 120 -20.88 -35.48 15.61
N TRP A 121 -20.54 -36.40 16.50
CA TRP A 121 -19.42 -36.24 17.42
C TRP A 121 -18.14 -36.80 16.76
N PRO A 122 -17.01 -36.07 16.82
CA PRO A 122 -15.73 -36.64 16.40
C PRO A 122 -15.38 -37.83 17.31
N HIS A 123 -15.14 -38.99 16.69
CA HIS A 123 -14.65 -40.20 17.36
C HIS A 123 -13.19 -40.07 17.81
#